data_AF-A0AAV0WAP7-F1
#
_entry.id   AF-A0AAV0WAP7-F1
#
_cell.length_a   1.000
_cell.length_b   1.000
_cell.length_c   1.000
_cell.angle_alpha   90.00
_cell.angle_beta   90.00
_cell.angle_gamma   90.00
#
_symmetry.space_group_name_H-M   'P 1'
#
loop_
_entity.id
_entity.type
_entity.pdbx_description
1 polymer ?
#
loop_
_entity_poly.entity_id
_entity_poly.type
_entity_poly.pdbx_seq_one_letter_code
_entity_poly.pdbx_strand_id
1 'polypeptide(L)'
;MAADDELERNKLSKGRALAKRESYVTRIKAIHTTALSASDDATKAPRLLAASAKLDNLLTGFEIEDNAVFEAYCNLDMLGEYTTDLLVEVNEWVYDIQSIVFNPSPGVTLTWHNHAFSVDYLKFRYRNSMAIFISGPHSAISSLR
;
A
#
# COMPACT_ATOMS: atom_id res chain seq x y z
N MET A 1 32.30 22.41 8.62
CA MET A 1 31.29 23.37 8.11
C MET A 1 30.47 22.78 6.98
N ALA A 2 30.92 22.68 5.73
CA ALA A 2 30.06 22.17 4.64
C ALA A 2 29.49 20.74 4.86
N ALA A 3 30.30 19.83 5.40
CA ALA A 3 29.89 18.46 5.70
C ALA A 3 28.93 18.37 6.91
N ASP A 4 29.13 19.21 7.93
CA ASP A 4 28.25 19.27 9.11
C ASP A 4 26.86 19.82 8.72
N ASP A 5 26.83 20.84 7.87
CA ASP A 5 25.59 21.43 7.36
C ASP A 5 24.82 20.44 6.50
N GLU A 6 25.51 19.59 5.73
CA GLU A 6 24.89 18.53 4.94
C GLU A 6 24.32 17.40 5.81
N LEU A 7 25.07 16.98 6.83
CA LEU A 7 24.61 15.99 7.80
C LEU A 7 23.34 16.45 8.52
N GLU A 8 23.29 17.70 8.99
CA GLU A 8 22.12 18.25 9.67
C GLU A 8 20.91 18.37 8.74
N ARG A 9 21.11 18.77 7.48
CA ARG A 9 20.04 18.75 6.46
C ARG A 9 19.48 17.35 6.25
N ASN A 10 20.34 16.33 6.18
CA ASN A 10 19.92 14.94 6.00
C ASN A 10 19.12 14.42 7.20
N LYS A 11 19.52 14.75 8.43
CA LYS A 11 18.75 14.43 9.65
C LYS A 11 17.36 15.08 9.66
N LEU A 12 17.27 16.35 9.31
CA LEU A 12 15.99 17.06 9.21
C LEU A 12 15.09 16.46 8.11
N SER A 13 15.68 16.09 6.97
CA SER A 13 14.98 15.41 5.88
C SER A 13 14.40 14.06 6.34
N LYS A 14 15.21 13.23 7.01
CA LYS A 14 14.77 11.96 7.62
C LYS A 14 13.61 12.18 8.59
N GLY A 15 13.73 13.14 9.51
CA GLY A 15 12.68 13.45 10.49
C GLY A 15 11.36 13.87 9.84
N ARG A 16 11.43 14.70 8.79
CA ARG A 16 10.24 15.14 8.04
C ARG A 16 9.58 13.99 7.28
N ALA A 17 10.36 13.16 6.59
CA ALA A 17 9.86 12.02 5.83
C ALA A 17 9.19 11.00 6.77
N LEU A 18 9.82 10.67 7.91
CA LEU A 18 9.25 9.80 8.93
C LEU A 18 7.90 10.31 9.47
N ALA A 19 7.83 11.59 9.83
CA ALA A 19 6.60 12.18 10.37
C ALA A 19 5.45 12.15 9.37
N LYS A 20 5.73 12.39 8.08
CA LYS A 20 4.71 12.31 7.04
C LYS A 20 4.30 10.87 6.73
N ARG A 21 5.26 9.95 6.63
CA ARG A 21 4.99 8.51 6.45
C ARG A 21 4.04 8.01 7.54
N GLU A 22 4.34 8.34 8.80
CA GLU A 22 3.50 7.99 9.95
C GLU A 22 2.09 8.58 9.86
N SER A 23 1.96 9.81 9.35
CA SER A 23 0.65 10.43 9.13
C SER A 23 -0.19 9.65 8.11
N TYR A 24 0.41 9.14 7.04
CA TYR A 24 -0.28 8.31 6.06
C TYR A 24 -0.66 6.94 6.65
N VAL A 25 0.28 6.28 7.34
CA VAL A 25 0.05 5.00 8.05
C VAL A 25 -1.15 5.12 8.98
N THR A 26 -1.17 6.15 9.85
CA THR A 26 -2.26 6.40 10.79
C THR A 26 -3.62 6.53 10.08
N ARG A 27 -3.66 7.21 8.94
CA ARG A 27 -4.89 7.41 8.17
C ARG A 27 -5.36 6.12 7.50
N ILE A 28 -4.45 5.37 6.87
CA ILE A 28 -4.78 4.08 6.25
C ILE A 28 -5.30 3.11 7.31
N LYS A 29 -4.60 3.02 8.45
CA LYS A 29 -5.03 2.20 9.60
C LYS A 29 -6.42 2.59 10.11
N ALA A 30 -6.74 3.88 10.17
CA ALA A 30 -8.09 4.32 10.58
C ALA A 30 -9.19 3.88 9.60
N ILE A 31 -8.89 3.87 8.29
CA ILE A 31 -9.81 3.34 7.27
C ILE A 31 -9.95 1.83 7.43
N HIS A 32 -8.85 1.12 7.67
CA HIS A 32 -8.86 -0.33 7.92
C HIS A 32 -9.72 -0.70 9.13
N THR A 33 -9.56 -0.02 10.27
CA THR A 33 -10.43 -0.20 11.44
C THR A 33 -11.91 0.06 11.13
N THR A 34 -12.18 1.06 10.27
CA THR A 34 -13.55 1.35 9.81
C THR A 34 -14.08 0.23 8.91
N ALA A 35 -13.21 -0.37 8.08
CA ALA A 35 -13.56 -1.49 7.21
C ALA A 35 -13.92 -2.73 8.02
N LEU A 36 -13.07 -3.14 8.97
CA LEU A 36 -13.35 -4.24 9.90
C LEU A 36 -14.64 -3.99 10.70
N SER A 37 -14.88 -2.76 11.13
CA SER A 37 -16.13 -2.43 11.82
C SER A 37 -17.36 -2.53 10.92
N ALA A 38 -17.21 -2.28 9.61
CA ALA A 38 -18.30 -2.32 8.64
C ALA A 38 -18.59 -3.73 8.12
N SER A 39 -17.63 -4.67 8.22
CA SER A 39 -17.90 -6.09 7.96
C SER A 39 -18.85 -6.69 8.99
N ASP A 40 -18.81 -6.19 10.23
CA ASP A 40 -19.69 -6.62 11.32
C ASP A 40 -20.99 -5.82 11.39
N ASP A 41 -20.97 -4.55 10.98
CA ASP A 41 -22.10 -3.61 11.09
C ASP A 41 -22.30 -2.82 9.79
N ALA A 42 -23.32 -3.23 9.03
CA ALA A 42 -23.68 -2.63 7.75
C ALA A 42 -24.03 -1.13 7.82
N THR A 43 -24.39 -0.60 8.99
CA THR A 43 -24.69 0.84 9.15
C THR A 43 -23.47 1.73 8.94
N LYS A 44 -22.25 1.17 9.04
CA LYS A 44 -20.98 1.87 8.84
C LYS A 44 -20.52 1.88 7.39
N ALA A 45 -21.18 1.13 6.51
CA ALA A 45 -20.79 1.00 5.10
C ALA A 45 -20.72 2.35 4.34
N PRO A 46 -21.63 3.32 4.52
CA PRO A 46 -21.51 4.62 3.86
C PRO A 46 -20.25 5.39 4.27
N ARG A 47 -19.86 5.31 5.56
CA ARG A 47 -18.64 5.93 6.07
C ARG A 47 -17.39 5.27 5.49
N LEU A 48 -17.40 3.94 5.37
CA LEU A 48 -16.32 3.20 4.73
C LEU A 48 -16.14 3.62 3.27
N LEU A 49 -17.23 3.67 2.49
CA LEU A 49 -17.19 4.07 1.07
C LEU A 49 -16.64 5.48 0.87
N ALA A 50 -17.05 6.44 1.71
CA ALA A 50 -16.52 7.80 1.65
C ALA A 50 -15.02 7.87 2.01
N ALA A 51 -14.57 7.00 2.91
CA ALA A 51 -13.17 6.92 3.33
C ALA A 51 -12.29 6.21 2.29
N SER A 52 -12.78 5.12 1.69
CA SER A 52 -12.07 4.33 0.67
C SER A 52 -11.82 5.13 -0.62
N ALA A 53 -12.68 6.10 -0.95
CA ALA A 53 -12.46 7.03 -2.06
C ALA A 53 -11.14 7.83 -1.97
N LYS A 54 -10.55 7.92 -0.78
CA LYS A 54 -9.25 8.60 -0.56
C LYS A 54 -8.08 7.63 -0.44
N LEU A 55 -8.33 6.32 -0.45
CA LEU A 55 -7.33 5.30 -0.13
C LEU A 55 -6.15 5.31 -1.11
N ASP A 56 -6.42 5.38 -2.42
CA ASP A 56 -5.37 5.38 -3.44
C ASP A 56 -4.44 6.59 -3.31
N ASN A 57 -5.00 7.76 -3.00
CA ASN A 57 -4.22 8.98 -2.75
C ASN A 57 -3.37 8.86 -1.48
N LEU A 58 -3.88 8.22 -0.43
CA LEU A 58 -3.14 7.97 0.80
C LEU A 58 -2.01 6.96 0.59
N LEU A 59 -2.26 5.89 -0.17
CA LEU A 59 -1.25 4.89 -0.51
C LEU A 59 -0.14 5.50 -1.36
N THR A 60 -0.49 6.27 -2.39
CA THR A 60 0.49 6.98 -3.23
C THR A 60 1.34 7.94 -2.38
N GLY A 61 0.70 8.68 -1.47
CA GLY A 61 1.41 9.57 -0.55
C GLY A 61 2.34 8.81 0.41
N PHE A 62 1.90 7.66 0.92
CA PHE A 62 2.73 6.77 1.72
C PHE A 62 3.96 6.28 0.95
N GLU A 63 3.80 5.77 -0.27
CA GLU A 63 4.90 5.25 -1.10
C GLU A 63 5.95 6.33 -1.40
N ILE A 64 5.51 7.56 -1.68
CA ILE A 64 6.40 8.71 -1.90
C ILE A 64 7.25 9.00 -0.65
N GLU A 65 6.60 9.09 0.51
CA GLU A 65 7.30 9.44 1.74
C GLU A 65 8.13 8.26 2.28
N ASP A 66 7.72 7.00 2.05
CA ASP A 66 8.53 5.83 2.37
C ASP A 66 9.80 5.77 1.53
N ASN A 67 9.71 6.09 0.23
CA ASN A 67 10.89 6.25 -0.62
C ASN A 67 11.78 7.41 -0.12
N ALA A 68 11.19 8.54 0.29
CA ALA A 68 11.95 9.65 0.88
C ALA A 68 12.66 9.25 2.19
N VAL A 69 12.04 8.39 3.00
CA VAL A 69 12.67 7.79 4.18
C VAL A 69 13.85 6.93 3.76
N PHE A 70 13.66 6.01 2.80
CA PHE A 70 14.72 5.15 2.28
C PHE A 70 15.94 5.97 1.82
N GLU A 71 15.73 6.98 0.98
CA GLU A 71 16.78 7.89 0.50
C GLU A 71 17.50 8.59 1.67
N ALA A 72 16.77 9.02 2.69
CA ALA A 72 17.35 9.66 3.86
C ALA A 72 18.21 8.69 4.69
N TYR A 73 17.82 7.42 4.79
CA TYR A 73 18.65 6.37 5.42
C TYR A 73 19.91 6.08 4.61
N CYS A 74 19.83 6.03 3.27
CA CYS A 74 21.00 5.91 2.40
C CYS A 74 21.98 7.07 2.60
N ASN A 75 21.49 8.31 2.60
CA ASN A 75 22.31 9.52 2.75
C ASN A 75 22.97 9.67 4.13
N LEU A 76 22.51 8.91 5.13
CA LEU A 76 23.07 8.89 6.48
C LEU A 76 23.93 7.66 6.75
N ASP A 77 24.11 6.78 5.75
CA ASP A 77 24.77 5.46 5.91
C ASP A 77 24.10 4.58 6.98
N MET A 78 22.77 4.69 7.09
CA MET A 78 21.95 4.00 8.10
C MET A 78 21.03 2.95 7.45
N LEU A 79 21.34 2.48 6.23
CA LEU A 79 20.44 1.61 5.46
C LEU A 79 20.02 0.33 6.22
N GLY A 80 20.88 -0.19 7.10
CA GLY A 80 20.57 -1.36 7.94
C GLY A 80 19.43 -1.15 8.96
N GLU A 81 19.03 0.10 9.21
CA GLU A 81 17.89 0.44 10.07
C GLU A 81 16.57 0.58 9.29
N TYR A 82 16.60 0.66 7.96
CA TYR A 82 15.38 0.71 7.16
C TYR A 82 14.75 -0.68 7.10
N THR A 83 13.44 -0.74 7.36
CA THR A 83 12.66 -1.99 7.34
C THR A 83 11.53 -1.90 6.32
N THR A 84 11.26 -3.03 5.67
CA THR A 84 10.15 -3.18 4.71
C THR A 84 8.86 -3.67 5.36
N ASP A 85 8.90 -4.07 6.63
CA ASP A 85 7.76 -4.66 7.34
C ASP A 85 6.53 -3.73 7.35
N LEU A 86 6.76 -2.42 7.52
CA LEU A 86 5.70 -1.42 7.50
C LEU A 86 5.02 -1.32 6.13
N LEU A 87 5.80 -1.44 5.04
CA LEU A 87 5.24 -1.46 3.68
C LEU A 87 4.35 -2.69 3.48
N VAL A 88 4.75 -3.85 4.00
CA VAL A 88 3.95 -5.08 3.95
C VAL A 88 2.64 -4.88 4.72
N GLU A 89 2.71 -4.41 5.97
CA GLU A 89 1.55 -4.19 6.83
C GLU A 89 0.54 -3.19 6.22
N VAL A 90 1.03 -2.08 5.66
CA VAL A 90 0.18 -1.09 4.99
C VAL A 90 -0.52 -1.68 3.76
N ASN A 91 0.18 -2.51 2.98
CA ASN A 91 -0.44 -3.16 1.82
C ASN A 91 -1.51 -4.18 2.25
N GLU A 92 -1.27 -4.95 3.32
CA GLU A 92 -2.27 -5.86 3.89
C GLU A 92 -3.55 -5.11 4.28
N TRP A 93 -3.42 -3.96 4.97
CA TRP A 93 -4.57 -3.12 5.30
C TRP A 93 -5.32 -2.62 4.08
N VAL A 94 -4.61 -2.21 3.03
CA VAL A 94 -5.23 -1.76 1.77
C VAL A 94 -6.00 -2.90 1.12
N TYR A 95 -5.43 -4.10 1.06
CA TYR A 95 -6.10 -5.28 0.50
C TYR A 95 -7.37 -5.63 1.27
N ASP A 96 -7.32 -5.61 2.60
CA ASP A 96 -8.49 -5.87 3.45
C ASP A 96 -9.60 -4.83 3.20
N ILE A 97 -9.27 -3.55 3.14
CA ILE A 97 -10.24 -2.48 2.85
C ILE A 97 -10.89 -2.72 1.49
N GLN A 98 -10.09 -3.00 0.46
CA GLN A 98 -10.59 -3.26 -0.89
C GLN A 98 -11.47 -4.51 -0.94
N SER A 99 -11.07 -5.59 -0.26
CA SER A 99 -11.86 -6.83 -0.18
C SER A 99 -13.25 -6.57 0.41
N ILE A 100 -13.33 -5.83 1.52
CA ILE A 100 -14.60 -5.51 2.19
C ILE A 100 -15.48 -4.58 1.33
N VAL A 101 -14.87 -3.61 0.63
CA VAL A 101 -15.59 -2.66 -0.22
C VAL A 101 -16.12 -3.31 -1.51
N PHE A 102 -15.32 -4.13 -2.18
CA PHE A 102 -15.63 -4.68 -3.51
C PHE A 102 -16.29 -6.06 -3.46
N ASN A 103 -16.16 -6.80 -2.36
CA ASN A 103 -16.79 -8.11 -2.18
C ASN A 103 -17.54 -8.17 -0.84
N PRO A 104 -18.61 -7.37 -0.67
CA PRO A 104 -19.35 -7.35 0.57
C PRO A 104 -19.98 -8.72 0.85
N SER A 105 -19.98 -9.15 2.11
CA SER A 105 -20.57 -10.42 2.59
C SER A 105 -22.01 -10.60 2.04
N PRO A 106 -22.44 -11.83 1.70
CA PRO A 106 -23.80 -12.10 1.23
C PRO A 106 -24.83 -11.66 2.29
N GLY A 107 -25.46 -10.51 2.05
CA GLY A 107 -26.35 -9.82 2.99
C GLY A 107 -26.17 -8.29 2.99
N VAL A 108 -25.02 -7.79 2.54
CA VAL A 108 -24.73 -6.36 2.41
C VAL A 108 -24.72 -5.97 0.92
N THR A 109 -25.90 -5.68 0.36
CA THR A 109 -25.98 -5.05 -0.99
C THR A 109 -25.61 -3.57 -0.90
N LEU A 110 -24.35 -3.25 -1.19
CA LEU A 110 -23.94 -1.88 -1.51
C LEU A 110 -24.44 -1.58 -2.93
N THR A 111 -25.54 -0.84 -3.05
CA THR A 111 -26.06 -0.40 -4.34
C THR A 111 -25.19 0.74 -4.87
N TRP A 112 -24.15 0.37 -5.61
CA TRP A 112 -23.29 1.30 -6.34
C TRP A 112 -24.08 2.04 -7.43
N HIS A 113 -24.61 3.22 -7.12
CA HIS A 113 -25.14 4.14 -8.13
C HIS A 113 -24.02 5.11 -8.56
N ASN A 114 -23.63 5.00 -9.84
CA ASN A 114 -22.82 5.96 -10.62
C ASN A 114 -21.34 6.15 -10.24
N HIS A 115 -20.44 5.38 -10.86
CA HIS A 115 -19.71 5.78 -12.08
C HIS A 115 -18.61 4.75 -12.37
N ALA A 116 -18.45 4.39 -13.63
CA ALA A 116 -17.50 3.40 -14.14
C ALA A 116 -16.06 3.62 -13.66
N PHE A 117 -15.58 2.76 -12.75
CA PHE A 117 -14.16 2.49 -12.60
C PHE A 117 -13.85 1.24 -13.42
N SER A 118 -13.13 1.43 -14.52
CA SER A 118 -12.74 0.34 -15.42
C SER A 118 -11.92 -0.70 -14.66
N VAL A 119 -12.29 -1.97 -14.86
CA VAL A 119 -11.61 -3.19 -14.39
C VAL A 119 -10.13 -3.24 -14.87
N ASP A 120 -9.70 -2.32 -15.71
CA ASP A 120 -8.33 -2.20 -16.22
C ASP A 120 -7.31 -1.75 -15.17
N TYR A 121 -7.71 -1.03 -14.12
CA TYR A 121 -6.77 -0.56 -13.08
C TYR A 121 -6.16 -1.71 -12.26
N LEU A 122 -6.92 -2.78 -12.01
CA LEU A 122 -6.41 -3.98 -11.36
C LEU A 122 -5.44 -4.76 -12.28
N LYS A 123 -5.65 -4.76 -13.60
CA LYS A 123 -4.77 -5.48 -14.53
C LYS A 123 -3.42 -4.78 -14.73
N PHE A 124 -3.34 -3.46 -14.56
CA PHE A 124 -2.11 -2.72 -14.79
C PHE A 124 -1.08 -2.87 -13.65
N ARG A 125 -1.53 -2.91 -12.38
CA ARG A 125 -0.60 -3.03 -11.22
C ARG A 125 -0.04 -4.44 -11.05
N TYR A 126 -0.77 -5.48 -11.48
CA TYR A 126 -0.32 -6.87 -11.39
C TYR A 126 0.66 -7.32 -12.50
N ARG A 127 0.86 -6.53 -13.55
CA ARG A 127 1.75 -6.91 -14.67
C ARG A 127 3.22 -6.58 -14.43
N ASN A 128 3.54 -5.75 -13.43
CA ASN A 128 4.90 -5.27 -13.18
C ASN A 128 5.64 -5.93 -11.99
N SER A 129 4.99 -6.80 -11.21
CA SER A 129 5.64 -7.48 -10.07
C SER A 129 5.88 -8.99 -10.26
N MET A 130 5.70 -9.52 -11.47
CA MET A 130 6.01 -10.92 -11.78
C MET A 130 7.18 -11.04 -12.79
N ALA A 131 8.33 -10.52 -12.38
CA ALA A 131 9.61 -10.81 -13.01
C ALA A 131 10.61 -11.30 -11.95
N ILE A 132 10.26 -12.37 -11.24
CA ILE A 132 11.20 -13.14 -10.44
C ILE A 132 11.17 -14.59 -10.93
N PHE A 133 12.16 -14.87 -11.78
CA PHE A 133 12.81 -16.14 -12.07
C PHE A 133 12.24 -17.40 -11.39
N ILE A 134 11.62 -18.29 -12.18
CA ILE A 134 11.62 -19.72 -11.88
C ILE A 134 12.55 -20.38 -12.90
N SER A 135 13.82 -20.57 -12.53
CA SER A 135 14.73 -21.43 -13.27
C SER A 135 14.40 -22.89 -12.96
N GLY A 136 13.61 -23.53 -13.81
CA GLY A 136 13.47 -24.99 -13.87
C GLY A 136 14.33 -25.54 -15.00
N PRO A 137 15.13 -26.61 -14.80
CA PRO A 137 15.88 -27.21 -15.89
C PRO A 137 14.94 -27.97 -16.83
N HIS A 138 15.14 -27.68 -18.12
CA HIS A 138 14.66 -28.44 -19.27
C HIS A 138 15.11 -29.90 -19.23
N SER A 139 14.19 -30.81 -19.54
CA SER A 139 14.38 -32.07 -20.31
C SER A 139 12.96 -32.65 -20.52
N ALA A 140 12.22 -32.27 -21.57
CA ALA A 140 12.27 -32.74 -22.96
C ALA A 140 11.84 -34.23 -23.14
N ILE A 141 10.75 -34.42 -23.91
CA ILE A 141 10.47 -35.54 -24.83
C ILE A 141 9.98 -36.83 -24.12
N SER A 142 8.93 -37.57 -24.49
CA SER A 142 8.29 -37.87 -25.78
C SER A 142 6.84 -38.34 -25.63
N SER A 143 6.10 -38.10 -26.71
CA SER A 143 4.81 -38.63 -27.14
C SER A 143 4.47 -40.11 -26.89
N LEU A 144 3.14 -40.36 -26.96
CA LEU A 144 2.42 -41.42 -27.71
C LEU A 144 1.46 -42.25 -26.84
N ARG A 145 0.18 -42.14 -27.23
CA ARG A 145 -0.90 -43.15 -27.27
C ARG A 145 -1.10 -44.08 -26.08
#